data_AF-A0A830SP98-F1
#
_entry.id   AF-A0A830SP98-F1
#
_cell.length_a   1.000
_cell.length_b   1.000
_cell.length_c   1.000
_cell.angle_alpha   90.00
_cell.angle_beta   90.00
_cell.angle_gamma   90.00
#
_symmetry.space_group_name_H-M   'P 1'
#
loop_
_entity.id
_entity.type
_entity.pdbx_description
1 polymer ?
#
loop_
_entity_poly.entity_id
_entity_poly.type
_entity_poly.pdbx_seq_one_letter_code
_entity_poly.pdbx_strand_id
1 'polypeptide(L)'
;AVYENRNKPGLDEEITEAMRLSGYLDHIDLDRQKNPYRYDLMLFSQKVEVHGNENKTLEILRHELKKEQDVVEVRLRSYLAGRHNLNSGLKFNELEFTIAHGLLKGMLERVIIIEKYTVTKRNDVRFKMINVACNRIIQNITMKAPELKYIVRALN
;
A
#
# COMPACT_ATOMS: atom_id res chain seq x y z
N ALA A 1 -4.70 14.27 -23.27
CA ALA A 1 -4.34 13.34 -24.37
C ALA A 1 -5.35 12.20 -24.56
N VAL A 2 -5.40 11.16 -23.71
CA VAL A 2 -6.29 9.99 -23.92
C VAL A 2 -7.77 10.38 -23.79
N TYR A 3 -8.13 11.13 -22.74
CA TYR A 3 -9.51 11.55 -22.50
C TYR A 3 -10.08 12.45 -23.60
N GLU A 4 -9.22 13.35 -24.13
CA GLU A 4 -9.56 14.28 -25.20
C GLU A 4 -9.69 13.59 -26.57
N ASN A 5 -9.08 12.42 -26.74
CA ASN A 5 -9.05 11.67 -27.98
C ASN A 5 -9.65 10.26 -27.82
N ARG A 6 -10.52 10.04 -26.83
CA ARG A 6 -11.11 8.73 -26.51
C ARG A 6 -11.85 8.07 -27.70
N ASN A 7 -12.28 8.88 -28.67
CA ASN A 7 -12.98 8.43 -29.87
C ASN A 7 -12.04 8.17 -31.06
N LYS A 8 -10.72 8.41 -30.90
CA LYS A 8 -9.73 8.13 -31.95
C LYS A 8 -9.47 6.62 -31.98
N PRO A 9 -9.79 5.93 -33.09
CA PRO A 9 -9.57 4.49 -33.18
C PRO A 9 -8.10 4.13 -32.93
N GLY A 10 -7.85 3.13 -32.08
CA GLY A 10 -6.51 2.58 -31.82
C GLY A 10 -5.66 3.34 -30.79
N LEU A 11 -6.03 4.56 -30.39
CA LEU A 11 -5.18 5.36 -29.49
C LEU A 11 -5.13 4.78 -28.07
N ASP A 12 -6.26 4.26 -27.56
CA ASP A 12 -6.30 3.61 -26.24
C ASP A 12 -5.42 2.36 -26.24
N GLU A 13 -5.48 1.55 -27.31
CA GLU A 13 -4.64 0.38 -27.48
C GLU A 13 -3.15 0.72 -27.54
N GLU A 14 -2.76 1.71 -28.36
CA GLU A 14 -1.36 2.13 -28.53
C GLU A 14 -0.75 2.62 -27.20
N ILE A 15 -1.48 3.45 -26.45
CA ILE A 15 -0.98 4.01 -25.19
C ILE A 15 -0.97 2.93 -24.10
N THR A 16 -2.00 2.06 -24.05
CA THR A 16 -2.03 0.92 -23.14
C THR A 16 -0.83 0.00 -23.37
N GLU A 17 -0.51 -0.29 -24.63
CA GLU A 17 0.61 -1.16 -24.97
C GLU A 17 1.96 -0.50 -24.65
N ALA A 18 2.13 0.79 -24.94
CA ALA A 18 3.31 1.53 -24.56
C ALA A 18 3.55 1.51 -23.03
N MET A 19 2.48 1.65 -22.24
CA MET A 19 2.56 1.57 -20.78
C MET A 19 2.97 0.16 -20.32
N ARG A 20 2.45 -0.91 -20.93
CA ARG A 20 2.88 -2.29 -20.60
C ARG A 20 4.35 -2.52 -20.91
N LEU A 21 4.78 -2.16 -22.11
CA LEU A 21 6.15 -2.39 -22.59
C LEU A 21 7.19 -1.55 -21.83
N SER A 22 6.78 -0.45 -21.20
CA SER A 22 7.68 0.40 -20.43
C SER A 22 8.20 -0.22 -19.12
N GLY A 23 7.60 -1.31 -18.64
CA GLY A 23 7.91 -1.89 -17.32
C GLY A 23 7.35 -1.08 -16.15
N TYR A 24 6.54 -0.05 -16.41
CA TYR A 24 6.01 0.85 -15.38
C TYR A 24 5.14 0.12 -14.33
N LEU A 25 4.50 -0.99 -14.70
CA LEU A 25 3.73 -1.83 -13.79
C LEU A 25 4.60 -2.61 -12.80
N ASP A 26 5.85 -2.91 -13.16
CA ASP A 26 6.77 -3.68 -12.33
C ASP A 26 7.10 -2.94 -11.03
N HIS A 27 6.96 -1.61 -11.02
CA HIS A 27 7.17 -0.76 -9.85
C HIS A 27 6.23 -1.08 -8.68
N ILE A 28 5.09 -1.75 -8.92
CA ILE A 28 4.16 -2.15 -7.86
C ILE A 28 4.83 -3.12 -6.87
N ASP A 29 5.66 -4.04 -7.38
CA ASP A 29 6.25 -5.12 -6.58
C ASP A 29 7.71 -4.86 -6.16
N LEU A 30 8.36 -3.81 -6.69
CA LEU A 30 9.75 -3.51 -6.37
C LEU A 30 10.03 -3.36 -4.87
N ASP A 31 9.12 -2.73 -4.11
CA ASP A 31 9.31 -2.60 -2.66
C ASP A 31 9.26 -3.97 -1.98
N ARG A 32 8.35 -4.86 -2.40
CA ARG A 32 8.26 -6.22 -1.86
C ARG A 32 9.49 -7.06 -2.20
N GLN A 33 10.00 -6.94 -3.42
CA GLN A 33 11.22 -7.64 -3.84
C GLN A 33 12.46 -7.15 -3.07
N LYS A 34 12.60 -5.84 -2.87
CA LYS A 34 13.74 -5.25 -2.17
C LYS A 34 13.64 -5.36 -0.64
N ASN A 35 12.43 -5.31 -0.10
CA ASN A 35 12.15 -5.26 1.33
C ASN A 35 11.12 -6.33 1.74
N PRO A 36 11.40 -7.63 1.51
CA PRO A 36 10.43 -8.70 1.80
C PRO A 36 10.01 -8.74 3.27
N TYR A 37 10.90 -8.33 4.18
CA TYR A 37 10.63 -8.27 5.62
C TYR A 37 9.44 -7.38 5.98
N ARG A 38 9.06 -6.40 5.14
CA ARG A 38 7.93 -5.50 5.41
C ARG A 38 6.57 -6.16 5.21
N TYR A 39 6.56 -7.34 4.59
CA TYR A 39 5.36 -8.05 4.15
C TYR A 39 5.17 -9.40 4.86
N ASP A 40 6.09 -9.77 5.75
CA ASP A 40 6.08 -11.03 6.48
C ASP A 40 6.34 -10.75 7.97
N LEU A 41 5.45 -11.22 8.84
CA LEU A 41 5.51 -10.89 10.28
C LEU A 41 6.74 -11.48 10.96
N MET A 42 7.16 -12.68 10.56
CA MET A 42 8.31 -13.35 11.16
C MET A 42 9.60 -12.62 10.79
N LEU A 43 9.79 -12.33 9.50
CA LEU A 43 10.93 -11.54 9.02
C LEU A 43 10.93 -10.12 9.61
N PHE A 44 9.76 -9.50 9.73
CA PHE A 44 9.63 -8.19 10.35
C PHE A 44 10.09 -8.21 11.81
N SER A 45 9.63 -9.19 12.59
CA SER A 45 10.00 -9.36 14.00
C SER A 45 11.51 -9.55 14.15
N GLN A 46 12.10 -10.46 13.36
CA GLN A 46 13.55 -10.67 13.32
C GLN A 46 14.31 -9.38 13.00
N LYS A 47 13.81 -8.56 12.06
CA LYS A 47 14.44 -7.30 11.67
C LYS A 47 14.42 -6.25 12.77
N VAL A 48 13.29 -6.08 13.46
CA VAL A 48 13.12 -5.01 14.47
C VAL A 48 13.67 -5.39 15.86
N GLU A 49 13.87 -6.69 16.10
CA GLU A 49 14.40 -7.22 17.37
C GLU A 49 15.90 -7.52 17.31
N VAL A 50 16.56 -7.36 16.16
CA VAL A 50 17.98 -7.73 15.94
C VAL A 50 18.95 -7.09 16.95
N HIS A 51 18.56 -5.98 17.58
CA HIS A 51 19.36 -5.26 18.57
C HIS A 51 19.02 -5.58 20.03
N GLY A 52 17.97 -6.38 20.29
CA GLY A 52 17.51 -6.72 21.65
C GLY A 52 17.13 -5.52 22.53
N ASN A 53 16.95 -4.33 21.94
CA ASN A 53 16.74 -3.08 22.66
C ASN A 53 15.39 -2.47 22.25
N GLU A 54 14.47 -2.39 23.21
CA GLU A 54 13.11 -1.90 22.98
C GLU A 54 13.05 -0.47 22.45
N ASN A 55 13.95 0.42 22.90
CA ASN A 55 13.96 1.80 22.41
C ASN A 55 14.34 1.86 20.92
N LYS A 56 15.30 1.04 20.50
CA LYS A 56 15.65 0.88 19.08
C LYS A 56 14.51 0.27 18.28
N THR A 57 13.83 -0.75 18.82
CA THR A 57 12.64 -1.32 18.20
C THR A 57 11.56 -0.24 17.99
N LEU A 58 11.26 0.57 19.01
CA LEU A 58 10.28 1.66 18.91
C LEU A 58 10.68 2.71 17.88
N GLU A 59 11.97 3.06 17.78
CA GLU A 59 12.49 3.97 16.77
C GLU A 59 12.25 3.44 15.36
N ILE A 60 12.60 2.17 15.11
CA ILE A 60 12.39 1.51 13.81
C ILE A 60 10.89 1.49 13.47
N LEU A 61 10.03 1.10 14.41
CA LEU A 61 8.58 1.07 14.19
C LEU A 61 8.02 2.46 13.85
N ARG A 62 8.44 3.50 14.57
CA ARG A 62 8.03 4.89 14.31
C ARG A 62 8.49 5.34 12.94
N HIS A 63 9.72 5.01 12.56
CA HIS A 63 10.26 5.35 11.25
C HIS A 63 9.48 4.66 10.12
N GLU A 64 9.22 3.36 10.23
CA GLU A 64 8.44 2.62 9.23
C GLU A 64 6.99 3.12 9.15
N LEU A 65 6.32 3.36 10.28
CA LEU A 65 4.96 3.93 10.27
C LEU A 65 4.91 5.34 9.68
N LYS A 66 5.91 6.19 9.98
CA LYS A 66 5.98 7.57 9.47
C LYS A 66 6.02 7.60 7.93
N LYS A 67 6.78 6.68 7.31
CA LYS A 67 6.81 6.54 5.83
C LYS A 67 5.42 6.32 5.25
N GLU A 68 4.60 5.49 5.89
CA GLU A 68 3.23 5.23 5.42
C GLU A 68 2.31 6.42 5.68
N GLN A 69 2.44 7.07 6.85
CA GLN A 69 1.68 8.27 7.19
C GLN A 69 1.91 9.43 6.22
N ASP A 70 3.13 9.60 5.74
CA ASP A 70 3.50 10.70 4.84
C ASP A 70 2.86 10.58 3.46
N VAL A 71 2.46 9.37 3.06
CA VAL A 71 1.97 9.10 1.70
C VAL A 71 0.55 8.57 1.64
N VAL A 72 -0.08 8.19 2.77
CA VAL A 72 -1.42 7.57 2.80
C VAL A 72 -2.48 8.40 2.08
N GLU A 73 -2.55 9.70 2.32
CA GLU A 73 -3.56 10.56 1.70
C GLU A 73 -3.33 10.72 0.19
N VAL A 74 -2.06 10.77 -0.24
CA VAL A 74 -1.72 10.80 -1.67
C VAL A 74 -2.14 9.49 -2.34
N ARG A 75 -1.82 8.34 -1.73
CA ARG A 75 -2.21 7.01 -2.26
C ARG A 75 -3.72 6.84 -2.34
N LEU A 76 -4.45 7.28 -1.31
CA LEU A 76 -5.91 7.26 -1.32
C LEU A 76 -6.50 8.14 -2.43
N ARG A 77 -5.98 9.36 -2.63
CA ARG A 77 -6.44 10.22 -3.73
C ARG A 77 -6.17 9.59 -5.09
N SER A 78 -4.97 9.05 -5.32
CA SER A 78 -4.64 8.36 -6.58
C SER A 78 -5.56 7.17 -6.82
N TYR A 79 -5.83 6.37 -5.78
CA TYR A 79 -6.73 5.23 -5.86
C TYR A 79 -8.17 5.66 -6.19
N LEU A 80 -8.72 6.67 -5.51
CA LEU A 80 -10.08 7.15 -5.73
C LEU A 80 -10.25 7.75 -7.13
N ALA A 81 -9.26 8.52 -7.60
CA ALA A 81 -9.24 9.06 -8.95
C ALA A 81 -9.17 7.93 -10.00
N GLY A 82 -8.27 6.97 -9.81
CA GLY A 82 -8.17 5.80 -10.71
C GLY A 82 -9.47 5.00 -10.75
N ARG A 83 -10.10 4.75 -9.60
CA ARG A 83 -11.39 4.06 -9.51
C ARG A 83 -12.50 4.82 -10.26
N HIS A 84 -12.53 6.15 -10.14
CA HIS A 84 -13.47 6.97 -10.90
C HIS A 84 -13.22 6.89 -12.41
N ASN A 85 -11.95 6.90 -12.83
CA ASN A 85 -11.56 6.85 -14.24
C ASN A 85 -11.94 5.52 -14.92
N LEU A 86 -12.17 4.44 -14.19
CA LEU A 86 -12.69 3.19 -14.74
C LEU A 86 -14.03 3.37 -15.47
N ASN A 87 -14.84 4.37 -15.08
CA ASN A 87 -16.10 4.70 -15.75
C ASN A 87 -15.93 5.16 -17.21
N SER A 88 -14.70 5.46 -17.63
CA SER A 88 -14.40 5.82 -19.03
C SER A 88 -14.48 4.64 -19.99
N GLY A 89 -14.33 3.40 -19.51
CA GLY A 89 -14.23 2.20 -20.34
C GLY A 89 -12.92 2.04 -21.12
N LEU A 90 -11.91 2.86 -20.82
CA LEU A 90 -10.60 2.83 -21.50
C LEU A 90 -9.66 1.83 -20.82
N LYS A 91 -9.00 0.97 -21.60
CA LYS A 91 -8.04 -0.03 -21.10
C LYS A 91 -6.83 0.64 -20.45
N PHE A 92 -6.45 1.81 -20.93
CA PHE A 92 -5.40 2.60 -20.31
C PHE A 92 -5.71 2.92 -18.84
N ASN A 93 -6.95 3.31 -18.56
CA ASN A 93 -7.38 3.65 -17.19
C ASN A 93 -7.51 2.41 -16.30
N GLU A 94 -7.82 1.23 -16.85
CA GLU A 94 -7.73 -0.04 -16.12
C GLU A 94 -6.28 -0.32 -15.68
N LEU A 95 -5.32 -0.04 -16.56
CA LEU A 95 -3.90 -0.23 -16.31
C LEU A 95 -3.36 0.76 -15.26
N GLU A 96 -3.72 2.04 -15.37
CA GLU A 96 -3.42 3.06 -14.35
C GLU A 96 -4.02 2.71 -13.00
N PHE A 97 -5.28 2.25 -12.97
CA PHE A 97 -5.92 1.85 -11.73
C PHE A 97 -5.20 0.68 -11.06
N THR A 98 -4.69 -0.28 -11.84
CA THR A 98 -3.91 -1.42 -11.32
C THR A 98 -2.72 -0.94 -10.48
N ILE A 99 -2.05 0.14 -10.89
CA ILE A 99 -0.94 0.75 -10.14
C ILE A 99 -1.44 1.37 -8.85
N ALA A 100 -2.44 2.24 -8.92
CA ALA A 100 -2.95 2.92 -7.75
C ALA A 100 -3.49 1.93 -6.70
N HIS A 101 -4.20 0.90 -7.15
CA HIS A 101 -4.66 -0.22 -6.34
C HIS A 101 -3.49 -1.01 -5.74
N GLY A 102 -2.50 -1.40 -6.55
CA GLY A 102 -1.33 -2.16 -6.10
C GLY A 102 -0.50 -1.44 -5.04
N LEU A 103 -0.26 -0.14 -5.21
CA LEU A 103 0.49 0.67 -4.25
C LEU A 103 -0.28 0.87 -2.93
N LEU A 104 -1.59 1.08 -2.99
CA LEU A 104 -2.44 1.18 -1.79
C LEU A 104 -2.52 -0.16 -1.06
N LYS A 105 -2.65 -1.26 -1.81
CA LYS A 105 -2.58 -2.63 -1.28
C LYS A 105 -1.26 -2.88 -0.55
N GLY A 106 -0.13 -2.59 -1.19
CA GLY A 106 1.19 -2.78 -0.60
C GLY A 106 1.37 -1.99 0.70
N MET A 107 0.91 -0.74 0.73
CA MET A 107 0.87 0.07 1.96
C MET A 107 0.02 -0.58 3.05
N LEU A 108 -1.19 -1.03 2.73
CA LEU A 108 -2.08 -1.66 3.69
C LEU A 108 -1.42 -2.90 4.32
N GLU A 109 -0.78 -3.74 3.51
CA GLU A 109 -0.06 -4.93 4.00
C GLU A 109 1.05 -4.56 4.97
N ARG A 110 1.89 -3.56 4.65
CA ARG A 110 2.96 -3.11 5.55
C ARG A 110 2.43 -2.57 6.88
N VAL A 111 1.34 -1.80 6.84
CA VAL A 111 0.72 -1.27 8.07
C VAL A 111 0.13 -2.40 8.92
N ILE A 112 -0.45 -3.44 8.30
CA ILE A 112 -0.95 -4.63 9.00
C ILE A 112 0.20 -5.38 9.70
N ILE A 113 1.37 -5.51 9.05
CA ILE A 113 2.53 -6.16 9.68
C ILE A 113 2.99 -5.41 10.94
N ILE A 114 3.05 -4.08 10.88
CA ILE A 114 3.39 -3.24 12.05
C ILE A 114 2.31 -3.37 13.14
N GLU A 115 1.03 -3.35 12.76
CA GLU A 115 -0.11 -3.52 13.67
C GLU A 115 0.00 -4.84 14.43
N LYS A 116 0.25 -5.95 13.72
CA LYS A 116 0.39 -7.28 14.31
C LYS A 116 1.58 -7.42 15.22
N TYR A 117 2.72 -6.87 14.82
CA TYR A 117 3.87 -6.87 15.71
C TYR A 117 3.55 -6.13 17.02
N THR A 118 2.93 -4.95 16.91
CA THR A 118 2.64 -4.10 18.07
C THR A 118 1.51 -4.64 18.97
N VAL A 119 0.54 -5.39 18.44
CA VAL A 119 -0.55 -5.96 19.26
C VAL A 119 -0.04 -6.99 20.27
N THR A 120 1.04 -7.71 19.93
CA THR A 120 1.68 -8.67 20.84
C THR A 120 2.34 -8.00 22.06
N LYS A 121 2.62 -6.69 21.97
CA LYS A 121 3.30 -5.89 23.00
C LYS A 121 2.39 -4.84 23.65
N ARG A 122 1.07 -5.07 23.61
CA ARG A 122 0.03 -4.11 24.05
C ARG A 122 0.11 -3.63 25.50
N ASN A 123 0.86 -4.32 26.35
CA ASN A 123 1.06 -3.94 27.76
C ASN A 123 1.96 -2.69 27.89
N ASP A 124 2.79 -2.41 26.89
CA ASP A 124 3.57 -1.17 26.84
C ASP A 124 2.80 -0.08 26.08
N VAL A 125 2.57 1.03 26.76
CA VAL A 125 1.84 2.20 26.25
C VAL A 125 2.44 2.73 24.94
N ARG A 126 3.77 2.67 24.78
CA ARG A 126 4.49 3.17 23.60
C ARG A 126 4.15 2.33 22.37
N PHE A 127 4.07 1.01 22.51
CA PHE A 127 3.64 0.11 21.44
C PHE A 127 2.13 0.26 21.14
N LYS A 128 1.31 0.43 22.19
CA LYS A 128 -0.12 0.70 22.05
C LYS A 128 -0.40 1.96 21.21
N MET A 129 0.37 3.03 21.38
CA MET A 129 0.22 4.25 20.56
C MET A 129 0.48 4.00 19.07
N ILE A 130 1.49 3.19 18.74
CA ILE A 130 1.80 2.81 17.36
C ILE A 130 0.67 1.95 16.80
N ASN A 131 0.21 0.95 17.55
CA ASN A 131 -0.90 0.09 17.16
C ASN A 131 -2.19 0.89 16.86
N VAL A 132 -2.52 1.89 17.70
CA VAL A 132 -3.66 2.79 17.46
C VAL A 132 -3.51 3.58 16.16
N ALA A 133 -2.31 4.08 15.87
CA ALA A 133 -2.04 4.80 14.63
C ALA A 133 -2.14 3.89 13.41
N CYS A 134 -1.63 2.66 13.47
CA CYS A 134 -1.82 1.66 12.43
C CYS A 134 -3.31 1.38 12.17
N ASN A 135 -4.08 1.15 13.24
CA ASN A 135 -5.51 0.89 13.14
C ASN A 135 -6.29 2.03 12.49
N ARG A 136 -5.94 3.29 12.75
CA ARG A 136 -6.54 4.46 12.07
C ARG A 136 -6.27 4.44 10.57
N ILE A 137 -5.05 4.11 10.16
CA ILE A 137 -4.70 4.01 8.73
C ILE A 137 -5.46 2.86 8.07
N ILE A 138 -5.47 1.67 8.70
CA ILE A 138 -6.19 0.49 8.20
C ILE A 138 -7.68 0.80 8.03
N GLN A 139 -8.31 1.46 9.01
CA GLN A 139 -9.70 1.87 8.93
C GLN A 139 -9.94 2.87 7.79
N ASN A 140 -9.09 3.90 7.67
CA ASN A 140 -9.20 4.90 6.60
C ASN A 140 -9.12 4.23 5.20
N ILE A 141 -8.18 3.31 5.00
CA ILE A 141 -8.02 2.57 3.75
C ILE A 141 -9.23 1.66 3.51
N THR A 142 -9.61 0.83 4.48
CA THR A 142 -10.70 -0.15 4.29
C THR A 142 -12.09 0.49 4.17
N MET A 143 -12.27 1.71 4.66
CA MET A 143 -13.49 2.49 4.40
C MET A 143 -13.56 3.00 2.96
N LYS A 144 -12.44 3.46 2.40
CA LYS A 144 -12.38 4.07 1.05
C LYS A 144 -12.14 3.05 -0.07
N ALA A 145 -11.54 1.91 0.26
CA ALA A 145 -11.23 0.79 -0.62
C ALA A 145 -11.73 -0.53 0.01
N PRO A 146 -13.06 -0.72 0.12
CA PRO A 146 -13.66 -1.83 0.87
C PRO A 146 -13.28 -3.21 0.32
N GLU A 147 -12.97 -3.32 -0.96
CA GLU A 147 -12.48 -4.57 -1.54
C GLU A 147 -11.13 -4.98 -0.95
N LEU A 148 -10.29 -4.06 -0.47
CA LEU A 148 -9.01 -4.43 0.18
C LEU A 148 -9.20 -5.03 1.58
N LYS A 149 -10.42 -5.05 2.12
CA LYS A 149 -10.71 -5.61 3.45
C LYS A 149 -10.41 -7.11 3.56
N TYR A 150 -10.42 -7.86 2.47
CA TYR A 150 -10.05 -9.29 2.53
C TYR A 150 -8.60 -9.50 2.93
N ILE A 151 -7.71 -8.54 2.65
CA ILE A 151 -6.27 -8.63 2.98
C ILE A 151 -6.07 -8.64 4.50
N VAL A 152 -6.84 -7.79 5.20
CA VAL A 152 -6.86 -7.78 6.67
C VAL A 152 -7.21 -9.16 7.21
N ARG A 153 -8.17 -9.84 6.58
CA ARG A 153 -8.60 -11.20 6.97
C ARG A 153 -7.58 -12.28 6.59
N ALA A 154 -7.00 -12.20 5.39
CA ALA A 154 -6.10 -13.23 4.86
C ALA A 154 -4.76 -13.29 5.60
N LEU A 155 -4.33 -12.17 6.18
CA LEU A 155 -3.12 -12.13 6.98
C LEU A 155 -3.36 -12.51 8.45
N ASN A 156 -4.63 -12.51 8.93
CA ASN A 156 -5.01 -12.82 10.32
C ASN A 156 -5.16 -14.32 10.53
#